data_AF-A0A0W8FR94-F1
#
_entry.id   AF-A0A0W8FR94-F1
#
_cell.length_a   1.000
_cell.length_b   1.000
_cell.length_c   1.000
_cell.angle_alpha   90.00
_cell.angle_beta   90.00
_cell.angle_gamma   90.00
#
_symmetry.space_group_name_H-M   'P 1'
#
loop_
_entity.id
_entity.type
_entity.pdbx_description
1 polymer ?
#
loop_
_entity_poly.entity_id
_entity_poly.type
_entity_poly.pdbx_seq_one_letter_code
_entity_poly.pdbx_strand_id
1 'polypeptide(L)'
;MKCVENQVQPDTVADMTGMVVWKIVKTPAARKLVMSIVHAALKDWSGDSKLKMRMSANVEKIFDEVLSSKEKTENKIAGDLDYAEILRPGFRKIIENIDFGELKETLDCSQDDIAAVVKMANEEMWQYPAKVVCLLSMLPSVANMTVSAVKETLTPINNLAPDLLGDVVLSLADEIDGKNIGLVINELCELVRKVHTGSVLLGEPGKPQSANTLSHLMQDTMSTININLLLKARASLSEIKEMSLQNLIDLLEQSPELSREFFQSHFVSLIASIRKWSRKADAFERLFSDEDIAREFARGMSEIDAQEIAGTISRLCGMLNRVRATTPGIIRNTLSQMINSVDAVEVGETVQWFTEDVVESLKPVATEVLPPLIRGLADLLRPNSSGIPSEIADALEYLKNAINSKEAAV
;
A
#
# COMPACT_ATOMS: atom_id res chain seq x y z
N MET A 1 1.28 -3.51 50.22
CA MET A 1 1.56 -4.58 49.25
C MET A 1 1.75 -3.96 47.88
N LYS A 2 3.01 -3.80 47.44
CA LYS A 2 3.37 -3.37 46.07
C LYS A 2 3.95 -4.60 45.38
N CYS A 3 3.28 -5.14 44.37
CA CYS A 3 3.90 -6.08 43.45
C CYS A 3 4.54 -5.27 42.33
N VAL A 4 5.87 -5.34 42.27
CA VAL A 4 6.67 -4.84 41.15
C VAL A 4 6.68 -5.97 40.13
N GLU A 5 6.00 -5.75 39.01
CA GLU A 5 6.03 -6.63 37.85
C GLU A 5 7.23 -6.21 37.00
N ASN A 6 8.34 -6.97 37.10
CA ASN A 6 9.51 -6.78 36.26
C ASN A 6 9.19 -7.30 34.85
N GLN A 7 8.99 -6.38 33.91
CA GLN A 7 9.00 -6.70 32.49
C GLN A 7 10.42 -7.12 32.08
N VAL A 8 10.54 -8.36 31.58
CA VAL A 8 11.77 -8.88 30.96
C VAL A 8 11.80 -8.36 29.52
N GLN A 9 12.76 -7.50 29.20
CA GLN A 9 13.02 -6.99 27.84
C GLN A 9 13.50 -8.13 26.90
N PRO A 10 13.14 -8.08 25.60
CA PRO A 10 13.49 -9.10 24.60
C PRO A 10 14.89 -8.96 23.96
N ASP A 11 15.84 -8.23 24.56
CA ASP A 11 17.18 -7.98 23.99
C ASP A 11 18.07 -9.24 23.94
N THR A 12 17.71 -10.30 24.65
CA THR A 12 18.55 -11.48 24.88
C THR A 12 18.80 -12.37 23.65
N VAL A 13 17.91 -12.41 22.65
CA VAL A 13 18.05 -13.34 21.52
C VAL A 13 18.94 -12.78 20.41
N ALA A 14 18.85 -11.48 20.13
CA ALA A 14 19.74 -10.78 19.20
C ALA A 14 21.17 -10.76 19.74
N ASP A 15 21.33 -10.48 21.04
CA ASP A 15 22.62 -10.50 21.72
C ASP A 15 23.25 -11.89 21.78
N MET A 16 22.44 -12.94 21.99
CA MET A 16 22.95 -14.32 21.93
C MET A 16 23.41 -14.71 20.53
N THR A 17 22.66 -14.33 19.49
CA THR A 17 23.02 -14.66 18.10
C THR A 17 24.28 -13.89 17.67
N GLY A 18 24.37 -12.61 18.02
CA GLY A 18 25.57 -11.78 17.83
C GLY A 18 26.78 -12.34 18.57
N MET A 19 26.63 -12.77 19.82
CA MET A 19 27.70 -13.41 20.59
C MET A 19 28.20 -14.72 19.96
N VAL A 20 27.31 -15.57 19.45
CA VAL A 20 27.69 -16.86 18.86
C VAL A 20 28.43 -16.63 17.54
N VAL A 21 27.91 -15.76 16.66
CA VAL A 21 28.57 -15.38 15.41
C VAL A 21 29.93 -14.75 15.69
N TRP A 22 30.01 -13.85 16.68
CA TRP A 22 31.27 -13.20 17.06
C TRP A 22 32.30 -14.17 17.65
N LYS A 23 31.87 -15.14 18.46
CA LYS A 23 32.74 -16.21 18.97
C LYS A 23 33.27 -17.09 17.85
N ILE A 24 32.45 -17.39 16.85
CA ILE A 24 32.84 -18.17 15.67
C ILE A 24 33.85 -17.38 14.83
N VAL A 25 33.57 -16.11 14.53
CA VAL A 25 34.45 -15.21 13.76
C VAL A 25 35.81 -14.99 14.44
N LYS A 26 35.86 -15.02 15.77
CA LYS A 26 37.12 -14.90 16.55
C LYS A 26 37.96 -16.17 16.59
N THR A 27 37.49 -17.32 16.10
CA THR A 27 38.37 -18.49 15.99
C THR A 27 39.51 -18.19 15.02
N PRO A 28 40.76 -18.63 15.29
CA PRO A 28 41.90 -18.32 14.40
C PRO A 28 41.66 -18.73 12.94
N ALA A 29 40.94 -19.84 12.73
CA ALA A 29 40.56 -20.32 11.41
C ALA A 29 39.52 -19.40 10.73
N ALA A 30 38.45 -19.00 11.43
CA ALA A 30 37.45 -18.10 10.86
C ALA A 30 38.00 -16.68 10.66
N ARG A 31 38.83 -16.16 11.58
CA ARG A 31 39.50 -14.87 11.40
C ARG A 31 40.37 -14.88 10.16
N LYS A 32 41.14 -15.94 9.94
CA LYS A 32 41.99 -16.06 8.74
C LYS A 32 41.15 -16.13 7.46
N LEU A 33 40.01 -16.81 7.49
CA LEU A 33 39.09 -16.93 6.36
C LEU A 33 38.37 -15.60 6.08
N VAL A 34 37.86 -14.92 7.11
CA VAL A 34 37.22 -13.59 7.00
C VAL A 34 38.25 -12.58 6.49
N MET A 35 39.46 -12.55 7.06
CA MET A 35 40.51 -11.65 6.59
C MET A 35 40.96 -11.98 5.17
N SER A 36 41.01 -13.26 4.75
CA SER A 36 41.35 -13.57 3.36
C SER A 36 40.25 -13.15 2.39
N ILE A 37 38.97 -13.27 2.77
CA ILE A 37 37.83 -12.83 1.96
C ILE A 37 37.82 -11.30 1.88
N VAL A 38 37.97 -10.61 3.01
CA VAL A 38 38.03 -9.14 3.07
C VAL A 38 39.23 -8.65 2.26
N HIS A 39 40.41 -9.24 2.42
CA HIS A 39 41.60 -8.88 1.65
C HIS A 39 41.42 -9.14 0.16
N ALA A 40 40.86 -10.29 -0.23
CA ALA A 40 40.62 -10.60 -1.64
C ALA A 40 39.61 -9.64 -2.28
N ALA A 41 38.49 -9.39 -1.60
CA ALA A 41 37.46 -8.46 -2.06
C ALA A 41 37.96 -7.01 -2.13
N LEU A 42 38.72 -6.57 -1.13
CA LEU A 42 39.29 -5.22 -1.09
C LEU A 42 40.41 -5.05 -2.11
N LYS A 43 41.22 -6.08 -2.36
CA LYS A 43 42.26 -6.07 -3.39
C LYS A 43 41.66 -5.98 -4.78
N ASP A 44 40.65 -6.81 -5.05
CA ASP A 44 39.91 -6.81 -6.32
C ASP A 44 39.21 -5.46 -6.55
N TRP A 45 38.54 -4.92 -5.52
CA TRP A 45 37.96 -3.58 -5.55
C TRP A 45 38.99 -2.47 -5.75
N SER A 46 40.18 -2.61 -5.14
CA SER A 46 41.21 -1.56 -5.20
C SER A 46 41.87 -1.43 -6.57
N GLY A 47 41.96 -2.52 -7.33
CA GLY A 47 42.66 -2.57 -8.62
C GLY A 47 44.02 -1.87 -8.54
N ASP A 48 44.29 -0.99 -9.50
CA ASP A 48 45.51 -0.15 -9.54
C ASP A 48 45.31 1.25 -8.91
N SER A 49 44.13 1.56 -8.35
CA SER A 49 43.85 2.89 -7.81
C SER A 49 44.58 3.12 -6.48
N LYS A 50 45.42 4.16 -6.45
CA LYS A 50 46.16 4.56 -5.24
C LYS A 50 45.25 4.99 -4.09
N LEU A 51 44.09 5.58 -4.37
CA LEU A 51 43.14 5.93 -3.32
C LEU A 51 42.44 4.68 -2.79
N LYS A 52 41.95 3.81 -3.69
CA LYS A 52 41.29 2.57 -3.26
C LYS A 52 42.23 1.63 -2.51
N MET A 53 43.52 1.60 -2.85
CA MET A 53 44.56 0.92 -2.06
C MET A 53 44.71 1.51 -0.65
N ARG A 54 44.56 2.83 -0.47
CA ARG A 54 44.59 3.46 0.86
C ARG A 54 43.31 3.18 1.64
N MET A 55 42.15 3.20 0.99
CA MET A 55 40.87 2.90 1.62
C MET A 55 40.78 1.44 2.03
N SER A 56 41.14 0.51 1.15
CA SER A 56 41.24 -0.92 1.48
C SER A 56 42.20 -1.17 2.64
N ALA A 57 43.39 -0.57 2.64
CA ALA A 57 44.31 -0.69 3.76
C ALA A 57 43.73 -0.15 5.08
N ASN A 58 42.95 0.93 5.04
CA ASN A 58 42.26 1.45 6.22
C ASN A 58 41.13 0.53 6.68
N VAL A 59 40.34 -0.05 5.77
CA VAL A 59 39.29 -1.02 6.09
C VAL A 59 39.91 -2.30 6.66
N GLU A 60 40.97 -2.83 6.06
CA GLU A 60 41.71 -3.99 6.57
C GLU A 60 42.26 -3.73 7.96
N LYS A 61 42.83 -2.54 8.19
CA LYS A 61 43.35 -2.14 9.51
C LYS A 61 42.24 -2.07 10.55
N ILE A 62 41.07 -1.53 10.20
CA ILE A 62 39.92 -1.47 11.10
C ILE A 62 39.40 -2.88 11.39
N PHE A 63 39.24 -3.73 10.37
CA PHE A 63 38.85 -5.13 10.56
C PHE A 63 39.85 -5.87 11.43
N ASP A 64 41.15 -5.69 11.21
CA ASP A 64 42.18 -6.33 12.01
C ASP A 64 42.18 -5.82 13.45
N GLU A 65 42.04 -4.51 13.68
CA GLU A 65 41.93 -3.88 15.02
C GLU A 65 40.68 -4.38 15.78
N VAL A 66 39.55 -4.47 15.08
CA VAL A 66 38.27 -4.98 15.62
C VAL A 66 38.36 -6.46 15.97
N LEU A 67 38.96 -7.28 15.10
CA LEU A 67 39.15 -8.72 15.30
C LEU A 67 40.27 -9.04 16.30
N SER A 68 41.26 -8.15 16.48
CA SER A 68 42.41 -8.31 17.37
C SER A 68 42.26 -7.67 18.75
N SER A 69 41.20 -6.87 18.99
CA SER A 69 40.93 -6.12 20.24
C SER A 69 40.83 -6.95 21.55
N LYS A 70 41.19 -8.23 21.54
CA LYS A 70 41.05 -9.15 22.67
C LYS A 70 42.40 -9.40 23.37
N GLU A 71 42.80 -8.47 24.23
CA GLU A 71 43.76 -8.79 25.31
C GLU A 71 43.63 -7.92 26.58
N LYS A 72 43.00 -6.73 26.53
CA LYS A 72 42.80 -5.89 27.73
C LYS A 72 41.47 -6.11 28.48
N THR A 73 40.56 -6.90 27.92
CA THR A 73 39.16 -7.00 28.42
C THR A 73 38.82 -8.36 29.00
N GLU A 74 39.81 -9.19 29.37
CA GLU A 74 39.54 -10.47 30.06
C GLU A 74 39.23 -10.30 31.55
N ASN A 75 39.43 -9.11 32.15
CA ASN A 75 39.07 -8.83 33.55
C ASN A 75 37.76 -8.04 33.74
N LYS A 76 36.99 -7.80 32.67
CA LYS A 76 35.63 -7.23 32.75
C LYS A 76 34.63 -8.21 32.13
N ILE A 77 34.47 -9.36 32.78
CA ILE A 77 33.35 -10.26 32.53
C ILE A 77 32.18 -9.76 33.38
N ALA A 78 31.02 -9.60 32.76
CA ALA A 78 29.73 -9.11 33.29
C ALA A 78 29.53 -7.57 33.22
N GLY A 79 29.22 -7.10 32.02
CA GLY A 79 28.71 -5.75 31.78
C GLY A 79 28.73 -5.46 30.29
N ASP A 80 27.56 -5.62 29.66
CA ASP A 80 27.12 -5.02 28.39
C ASP A 80 28.23 -4.39 27.52
N LEU A 81 28.78 -5.18 26.60
CA LEU A 81 29.75 -4.68 25.61
C LEU A 81 28.96 -3.97 24.50
N ASP A 82 28.84 -2.65 24.57
CA ASP A 82 28.26 -1.86 23.50
C ASP A 82 29.21 -1.85 22.29
N TYR A 83 28.94 -2.75 21.33
CA TYR A 83 29.69 -2.86 20.08
C TYR A 83 29.68 -1.55 19.27
N ALA A 84 28.65 -0.72 19.40
CA ALA A 84 28.58 0.55 18.71
C ALA A 84 29.64 1.53 19.25
N GLU A 85 29.90 1.54 20.56
CA GLU A 85 30.95 2.39 21.15
C GLU A 85 32.35 2.00 20.69
N ILE A 86 32.60 0.70 20.49
CA ILE A 86 33.89 0.19 20.01
C ILE A 86 34.10 0.55 18.53
N LEU A 87 33.06 0.46 17.71
CA LEU A 87 33.14 0.73 16.26
C LEU A 87 33.10 2.23 15.92
N ARG A 88 32.51 3.06 16.78
CA ARG A 88 32.29 4.50 16.53
C ARG A 88 33.55 5.27 16.12
N PRO A 89 34.73 5.11 16.75
CA PRO A 89 35.95 5.81 16.32
C PRO A 89 36.43 5.37 14.93
N GLY A 90 36.30 4.08 14.62
CA GLY A 90 36.65 3.54 13.29
C GLY A 90 35.70 4.05 12.21
N PHE A 91 34.40 4.00 12.48
CA PHE A 91 33.38 4.52 11.57
C PHE A 91 33.54 6.03 11.31
N ARG A 92 33.84 6.82 12.36
CA ARG A 92 34.12 8.26 12.20
C ARG A 92 35.30 8.50 11.27
N LYS A 93 36.41 7.79 11.46
CA LYS A 93 37.58 7.89 10.58
C LYS A 93 37.25 7.49 9.13
N ILE A 94 36.38 6.50 8.93
CA ILE A 94 35.92 6.13 7.59
C ILE A 94 35.16 7.31 6.97
N ILE A 95 34.15 7.85 7.65
CA ILE A 95 33.33 8.97 7.14
C ILE A 95 34.18 10.22 6.86
N GLU A 96 35.13 10.55 7.75
CA GLU A 96 36.03 11.71 7.57
C GLU A 96 36.96 11.59 6.35
N ASN A 97 37.25 10.37 5.87
CA ASN A 97 38.20 10.11 4.79
C ASN A 97 37.54 9.56 3.51
N ILE A 98 36.24 9.28 3.50
CA ILE A 98 35.52 8.87 2.30
C ILE A 98 35.18 10.10 1.46
N ASP A 99 35.57 10.07 0.19
CA ASP A 99 34.98 10.93 -0.84
C ASP A 99 33.73 10.23 -1.42
N PHE A 100 32.54 10.75 -1.09
CA PHE A 100 31.28 10.19 -1.55
C PHE A 100 31.07 10.38 -3.06
N GLY A 101 31.76 11.33 -3.70
CA GLY A 101 31.75 11.51 -5.15
C GLY A 101 32.48 10.38 -5.87
N GLU A 102 33.69 10.03 -5.41
CA GLU A 102 34.44 8.89 -5.96
C GLU A 102 33.78 7.54 -5.64
N LEU A 103 33.08 7.44 -4.49
CA LEU A 103 32.25 6.30 -4.17
C LEU A 103 31.12 6.11 -5.19
N LYS A 104 30.41 7.20 -5.54
CA LYS A 104 29.38 7.19 -6.59
C LYS A 104 29.97 6.75 -7.93
N GLU A 105 31.06 7.38 -8.38
CA GLU A 105 31.73 7.05 -9.65
C GLU A 105 32.16 5.58 -9.70
N THR A 106 32.62 5.02 -8.57
CA THR A 106 32.98 3.61 -8.47
C THR A 106 31.75 2.69 -8.56
N LEU A 107 30.63 3.07 -7.94
CA LEU A 107 29.39 2.31 -8.03
C LEU A 107 28.84 2.33 -9.47
N ASP A 108 28.83 3.50 -10.10
CA ASP A 108 28.37 3.67 -11.49
C ASP A 108 29.22 2.84 -12.46
N CYS A 109 30.55 2.82 -12.26
CA CYS A 109 31.47 2.03 -13.08
C CYS A 109 31.41 0.50 -12.82
N SER A 110 30.82 0.05 -11.71
CA SER A 110 30.82 -1.37 -11.31
C SER A 110 29.46 -2.06 -11.46
N GLN A 111 28.46 -1.37 -11.99
CA GLN A 111 27.10 -1.89 -12.14
C GLN A 111 27.05 -3.24 -12.88
N ASP A 112 27.75 -3.34 -14.01
CA ASP A 112 27.77 -4.56 -14.83
C ASP A 112 28.52 -5.72 -14.13
N ASP A 113 29.62 -5.41 -13.46
CA ASP A 113 30.41 -6.40 -12.71
C ASP A 113 29.62 -6.94 -11.51
N ILE A 114 28.92 -6.07 -10.78
CA ILE A 114 28.03 -6.46 -9.68
C ILE A 114 26.92 -7.36 -10.20
N ALA A 115 26.29 -7.01 -11.32
CA ALA A 115 25.23 -7.83 -11.92
C ALA A 115 25.75 -9.23 -12.31
N ALA A 116 26.96 -9.32 -12.86
CA ALA A 116 27.60 -10.60 -13.20
C ALA A 116 27.90 -11.44 -11.96
N VAL A 117 28.41 -10.82 -10.88
CA VAL A 117 28.66 -11.50 -9.59
C VAL A 117 27.35 -12.00 -8.98
N VAL A 118 26.30 -11.18 -8.95
CA VAL A 118 24.98 -11.56 -8.44
C VAL A 118 24.41 -12.74 -9.24
N LYS A 119 24.53 -12.71 -10.58
CA LYS A 119 24.10 -13.81 -11.43
C LYS A 119 24.84 -15.12 -11.11
N MET A 120 26.17 -15.07 -11.04
CA MET A 120 27.00 -16.24 -10.71
C MET A 120 26.67 -16.78 -9.31
N ALA A 121 26.53 -15.91 -8.31
CA ALA A 121 26.15 -16.32 -6.96
C ALA A 121 24.75 -16.95 -6.91
N ASN A 122 23.79 -16.38 -7.65
CA ASN A 122 22.44 -16.92 -7.75
C ASN A 122 22.44 -18.31 -8.41
N GLU A 123 23.15 -18.48 -9.53
CA GLU A 123 23.30 -19.77 -10.22
C GLU A 123 23.88 -20.85 -9.29
N GLU A 124 24.94 -20.52 -8.53
CA GLU A 124 25.56 -21.44 -7.57
C GLU A 124 24.65 -21.75 -6.37
N MET A 125 23.94 -20.76 -5.83
CA MET A 125 23.03 -21.00 -4.70
C MET A 125 21.91 -22.00 -5.04
N TRP A 126 21.30 -21.87 -6.22
CA TRP A 126 20.18 -22.73 -6.63
C TRP A 126 20.59 -24.17 -6.94
N GLN A 127 21.89 -24.45 -7.13
CA GLN A 127 22.40 -25.83 -7.17
C GLN A 127 22.26 -26.55 -5.81
N TYR A 128 22.10 -25.80 -4.71
CA TYR A 128 21.92 -26.35 -3.36
C TYR A 128 20.61 -25.89 -2.70
N PRO A 129 19.44 -26.37 -3.16
CA PRO A 129 18.13 -25.89 -2.68
C PRO A 129 17.94 -25.95 -1.16
N ALA A 130 18.48 -26.97 -0.49
CA ALA A 130 18.41 -27.08 0.96
C ALA A 130 19.10 -25.91 1.68
N LYS A 131 20.24 -25.43 1.17
CA LYS A 131 20.94 -24.26 1.73
C LYS A 131 20.13 -22.98 1.51
N VAL A 132 19.47 -22.86 0.36
CA VAL A 132 18.56 -21.74 0.08
C VAL A 132 17.41 -21.73 1.09
N VAL A 133 16.78 -22.87 1.37
CA VAL A 133 15.72 -22.97 2.39
C VAL A 133 16.22 -22.59 3.78
N CYS A 134 17.43 -23.03 4.15
CA CYS A 134 18.04 -22.61 5.42
C CYS A 134 18.29 -21.08 5.46
N LEU A 135 18.76 -20.48 4.37
CA LEU A 135 18.91 -19.01 4.29
C LEU A 135 17.56 -18.30 4.39
N LEU A 136 16.52 -18.82 3.72
CA LEU A 136 15.16 -18.27 3.80
C LEU A 136 14.61 -18.32 5.23
N SER A 137 14.99 -19.32 6.03
CA SER A 137 14.59 -19.39 7.45
C SER A 137 15.17 -18.29 8.32
N MET A 138 16.27 -17.65 7.88
CA MET A 138 16.87 -16.50 8.57
C MET A 138 16.17 -15.18 8.23
N LEU A 139 15.33 -15.13 7.19
CA LEU A 139 14.67 -13.91 6.73
C LEU A 139 13.87 -13.19 7.83
N PRO A 140 13.09 -13.85 8.71
CA PRO A 140 12.38 -13.14 9.77
C PRO A 140 13.31 -12.38 10.72
N SER A 141 14.42 -13.01 11.12
CA SER A 141 15.42 -12.38 12.00
C SER A 141 16.12 -11.21 11.32
N VAL A 142 16.47 -11.37 10.04
CA VAL A 142 17.05 -10.28 9.22
C VAL A 142 16.04 -9.15 9.08
N ALA A 143 14.77 -9.45 8.75
CA ALA A 143 13.72 -8.46 8.61
C ALA A 143 13.51 -7.66 9.90
N ASN A 144 13.46 -8.32 11.06
CA ASN A 144 13.34 -7.64 12.35
C ASN A 144 14.53 -6.73 12.64
N MET A 145 15.76 -7.20 12.36
CA MET A 145 16.97 -6.40 12.51
C MET A 145 16.95 -5.19 11.56
N THR A 146 16.53 -5.39 10.30
CA THR A 146 16.38 -4.32 9.31
C THR A 146 15.33 -3.31 9.75
N VAL A 147 14.18 -3.73 10.26
CA VAL A 147 13.14 -2.82 10.77
C VAL A 147 13.69 -1.95 11.91
N SER A 148 14.41 -2.54 12.86
CA SER A 148 15.07 -1.78 13.94
C SER A 148 16.11 -0.80 13.41
N ALA A 149 16.97 -1.23 12.48
CA ALA A 149 17.98 -0.38 11.88
C ALA A 149 17.38 0.78 11.06
N VAL A 150 16.33 0.51 10.28
CA VAL A 150 15.58 1.51 9.51
C VAL A 150 14.93 2.51 10.46
N LYS A 151 14.31 2.07 11.57
CA LYS A 151 13.74 2.96 12.58
C LYS A 151 14.78 3.94 13.15
N GLU A 152 15.95 3.44 13.54
CA GLU A 152 17.02 4.30 14.06
C GLU A 152 17.57 5.25 12.99
N THR A 153 17.64 4.80 11.74
CA THR A 153 18.11 5.62 10.60
C THR A 153 17.11 6.72 10.20
N LEU A 154 15.82 6.45 10.26
CA LEU A 154 14.77 7.43 9.94
C LEU A 154 14.66 8.54 10.98
N THR A 155 15.10 8.30 12.22
CA THR A 155 14.96 9.29 13.30
C THR A 155 15.74 10.58 13.01
N PRO A 156 17.02 10.56 12.60
CA PRO A 156 17.73 11.74 12.12
C PRO A 156 17.12 12.38 10.86
N ILE A 157 16.65 11.56 9.91
CA ILE A 157 16.07 12.05 8.64
C ILE A 157 14.79 12.85 8.90
N ASN A 158 13.96 12.41 9.85
CA ASN A 158 12.74 13.10 10.24
C ASN A 158 13.00 14.46 10.93
N ASN A 159 14.24 14.77 11.32
CA ASN A 159 14.63 16.07 11.85
C ASN A 159 15.12 17.04 10.76
N LEU A 160 15.26 16.59 9.52
CA LEU A 160 15.59 17.46 8.40
C LEU A 160 14.41 18.34 8.02
N ALA A 161 14.70 19.50 7.43
CA ALA A 161 13.68 20.38 6.91
C ALA A 161 12.98 19.72 5.69
N PRO A 162 11.64 19.79 5.57
CA PRO A 162 10.90 19.11 4.51
C PRO A 162 11.31 19.50 3.09
N ASP A 163 11.70 20.75 2.87
CA ASP A 163 12.20 21.29 1.61
C ASP A 163 13.50 20.60 1.19
N LEU A 164 14.49 20.54 2.09
CA LEU A 164 15.76 19.88 1.84
C LEU A 164 15.58 18.39 1.54
N LEU A 165 14.73 17.71 2.32
CA LEU A 165 14.45 16.29 2.09
C LEU A 165 13.74 16.07 0.76
N GLY A 166 12.79 16.93 0.40
CA GLY A 166 12.09 16.89 -0.88
C GLY A 166 13.06 17.00 -2.05
N ASP A 167 13.96 17.99 -2.03
CA ASP A 167 14.94 18.21 -3.10
C ASP A 167 15.88 17.02 -3.28
N VAL A 168 16.39 16.46 -2.17
CA VAL A 168 17.25 15.26 -2.21
C VAL A 168 16.48 14.06 -2.75
N VAL A 169 15.25 13.82 -2.32
CA VAL A 169 14.46 12.67 -2.80
C VAL A 169 14.11 12.82 -4.29
N LEU A 170 13.73 14.01 -4.75
CA LEU A 170 13.40 14.25 -6.15
C LEU A 170 14.64 14.11 -7.06
N SER A 171 15.78 14.67 -6.66
CA SER A 171 17.03 14.51 -7.42
C SER A 171 17.47 13.05 -7.53
N LEU A 172 17.29 12.26 -6.48
CA LEU A 172 17.56 10.82 -6.53
C LEU A 172 16.56 10.08 -7.41
N ALA A 173 15.28 10.49 -7.42
CA ALA A 173 14.26 9.86 -8.25
C ALA A 173 14.54 10.02 -9.75
N ASP A 174 15.12 11.15 -10.17
CA ASP A 174 15.49 11.40 -11.58
C ASP A 174 16.62 10.48 -12.08
N GLU A 175 17.46 9.95 -11.18
CA GLU A 175 18.54 9.03 -11.53
C GLU A 175 18.08 7.57 -11.68
N ILE A 176 16.81 7.27 -11.37
CA ILE A 176 16.28 5.90 -11.36
C ILE A 176 15.89 5.43 -12.77
N ASP A 177 16.43 4.27 -13.17
CA ASP A 177 16.05 3.62 -14.43
C ASP A 177 14.67 2.92 -14.33
N GLY A 178 13.64 3.61 -14.81
CA GLY A 178 12.27 3.10 -14.87
C GLY A 178 12.10 1.81 -15.68
N LYS A 179 12.97 1.53 -16.66
CA LYS A 179 12.90 0.29 -17.46
C LYS A 179 13.33 -0.92 -16.63
N ASN A 180 14.45 -0.81 -15.92
CA ASN A 180 14.92 -1.86 -15.02
C ASN A 180 13.92 -2.10 -13.88
N ILE A 181 13.30 -1.03 -13.36
CA ILE A 181 12.17 -1.17 -12.42
C ILE A 181 11.03 -1.98 -13.03
N GLY A 182 10.63 -1.70 -14.27
CA GLY A 182 9.57 -2.45 -14.95
C GLY A 182 9.87 -3.96 -15.03
N LEU A 183 11.11 -4.33 -15.31
CA LEU A 183 11.53 -5.74 -15.33
C LEU A 183 11.43 -6.38 -13.93
N VAL A 184 11.87 -5.68 -12.89
CA VAL A 184 11.75 -6.15 -11.51
C VAL A 184 10.27 -6.29 -11.10
N ILE A 185 9.43 -5.33 -11.45
CA ILE A 185 7.98 -5.37 -11.18
C ILE A 185 7.36 -6.62 -11.83
N ASN A 186 7.74 -6.98 -13.05
CA ASN A 186 7.23 -8.18 -13.72
C ASN A 186 7.57 -9.47 -12.94
N GLU A 187 8.82 -9.62 -12.51
CA GLU A 187 9.25 -10.77 -11.70
C GLU A 187 8.54 -10.80 -10.33
N LEU A 188 8.32 -9.63 -9.72
CA LEU A 188 7.56 -9.52 -8.47
C LEU A 188 6.08 -9.88 -8.66
N CYS A 189 5.45 -9.47 -9.77
CA CYS A 189 4.08 -9.87 -10.11
C CYS A 189 3.96 -11.40 -10.24
N GLU A 190 4.92 -12.04 -10.90
CA GLU A 190 4.99 -13.50 -11.00
C GLU A 190 5.22 -14.16 -9.65
N LEU A 191 6.07 -13.58 -8.80
CA LEU A 191 6.28 -14.06 -7.43
C LEU A 191 4.99 -13.96 -6.60
N VAL A 192 4.31 -12.82 -6.61
CA VAL A 192 3.03 -12.62 -5.92
C VAL A 192 1.98 -13.61 -6.41
N ARG A 193 1.89 -13.84 -7.72
CA ARG A 193 1.00 -14.84 -8.32
C ARG A 193 1.29 -16.24 -7.79
N LYS A 194 2.57 -16.64 -7.73
CA LYS A 194 3.01 -17.95 -7.21
C LYS A 194 2.73 -18.10 -5.71
N VAL A 195 3.04 -17.08 -4.92
CA VAL A 195 2.78 -17.08 -3.46
C VAL A 195 1.29 -17.14 -3.19
N HIS A 196 0.48 -16.36 -3.91
CA HIS A 196 -0.98 -16.39 -3.78
C HIS A 196 -1.55 -17.77 -4.13
N THR A 197 -1.13 -18.34 -5.25
CA THR A 197 -1.54 -19.69 -5.68
C THR A 197 -1.13 -20.73 -4.63
N GLY A 198 0.09 -20.66 -4.11
CA GLY A 198 0.57 -21.54 -3.03
C GLY A 198 -0.26 -21.41 -1.75
N SER A 199 -0.59 -20.18 -1.34
CA SER A 199 -1.43 -19.92 -0.16
C SER A 199 -2.85 -20.47 -0.30
N VAL A 200 -3.42 -20.44 -1.52
CA VAL A 200 -4.71 -21.04 -1.81
C VAL A 200 -4.64 -22.57 -1.78
N LEU A 201 -3.55 -23.17 -2.28
CA LEU A 201 -3.35 -24.63 -2.27
C LEU A 201 -3.09 -25.20 -0.87
N LEU A 202 -2.43 -24.42 0.01
CA LEU A 202 -2.13 -24.82 1.39
C LEU A 202 -3.27 -24.53 2.37
N GLY A 203 -4.16 -23.60 2.02
CA GLY A 203 -5.31 -23.22 2.83
C GLY A 203 -6.49 -24.19 2.73
N GLU A 204 -7.49 -23.98 3.58
CA GLU A 204 -8.78 -24.66 3.43
C GLU A 204 -9.57 -24.07 2.26
N PRO A 205 -10.49 -24.83 1.62
CA PRO A 205 -11.35 -24.31 0.57
C PRO A 205 -12.06 -23.00 0.99
N GLY A 206 -11.74 -21.90 0.31
CA GLY A 206 -12.31 -20.58 0.57
C GLY A 206 -11.59 -19.74 1.65
N LYS A 207 -10.52 -20.26 2.28
CA LYS A 207 -9.72 -19.53 3.28
C LYS A 207 -8.21 -19.72 3.03
N PRO A 208 -7.55 -18.80 2.29
CA PRO A 208 -6.11 -18.88 2.07
C PRO A 208 -5.34 -18.73 3.39
N GLN A 209 -4.30 -19.54 3.58
CA GLN A 209 -3.55 -19.59 4.83
C GLN A 209 -2.91 -18.24 5.21
N SER A 210 -2.52 -17.44 4.21
CA SER A 210 -1.92 -16.12 4.39
C SER A 210 -2.82 -15.12 5.12
N ALA A 211 -4.14 -15.29 5.08
CA ALA A 211 -5.07 -14.34 5.71
C ALA A 211 -4.92 -14.30 7.24
N ASN A 212 -4.76 -15.47 7.88
CA ASN A 212 -4.68 -15.56 9.34
C ASN A 212 -3.36 -14.99 9.86
N THR A 213 -2.23 -15.36 9.24
CA THR A 213 -0.91 -14.86 9.61
C THR A 213 -0.82 -13.34 9.44
N LEU A 214 -1.37 -12.80 8.35
CA LEU A 214 -1.36 -11.37 8.09
C LEU A 214 -2.22 -10.59 9.10
N SER A 215 -3.33 -11.17 9.56
CA SER A 215 -4.21 -10.52 10.54
C SER A 215 -3.49 -10.25 11.86
N HIS A 216 -2.74 -11.23 12.39
CA HIS A 216 -1.98 -11.06 13.62
C HIS A 216 -0.88 -9.99 13.47
N LEU A 217 -0.11 -10.07 12.39
CA LEU A 217 0.93 -9.08 12.10
C LEU A 217 0.36 -7.66 11.94
N MET A 218 -0.79 -7.52 11.27
CA MET A 218 -1.46 -6.23 11.13
C MET A 218 -1.94 -5.70 12.48
N GLN A 219 -2.48 -6.55 13.35
CA GLN A 219 -2.94 -6.11 14.67
C GLN A 219 -1.80 -5.56 15.52
N ASP A 220 -0.68 -6.28 15.59
CA ASP A 220 0.50 -5.84 16.33
C ASP A 220 1.06 -4.54 15.74
N THR A 221 1.16 -4.46 14.42
CA THR A 221 1.63 -3.26 13.72
C THR A 221 0.73 -2.05 13.99
N MET A 222 -0.59 -2.22 13.82
CA MET A 222 -1.56 -1.14 13.96
C MET A 222 -1.63 -0.59 15.40
N SER A 223 -1.32 -1.43 16.41
CA SER A 223 -1.27 -0.99 17.81
C SER A 223 -0.15 0.02 18.11
N THR A 224 0.89 0.08 17.26
CA THR A 224 2.06 0.95 17.45
C THR A 224 2.04 2.19 16.53
N ILE A 225 1.28 2.14 15.43
CA ILE A 225 1.24 3.23 14.45
C ILE A 225 0.45 4.44 15.00
N ASN A 226 1.01 5.63 14.83
CA ASN A 226 0.25 6.87 14.98
C ASN A 226 -0.74 7.01 13.79
N ILE A 227 -2.01 6.69 14.04
CA ILE A 227 -3.06 6.69 13.02
C ILE A 227 -3.26 8.08 12.39
N ASN A 228 -3.15 9.15 13.16
CA ASN A 228 -3.30 10.51 12.63
C ASN A 228 -2.19 10.86 11.66
N LEU A 229 -0.94 10.48 11.96
CA LEU A 229 0.18 10.67 11.04
C LEU A 229 0.01 9.81 9.78
N LEU A 230 -0.43 8.55 9.94
CA LEU A 230 -0.70 7.66 8.82
C LEU A 230 -1.77 8.22 7.88
N LEU A 231 -2.86 8.80 8.42
CA LEU A 231 -3.92 9.39 7.61
C LEU A 231 -3.44 10.62 6.83
N LYS A 232 -2.60 11.47 7.44
CA LYS A 232 -1.99 12.61 6.75
C LYS A 232 -1.07 12.15 5.62
N ALA A 233 -0.16 11.20 5.90
CA ALA A 233 0.73 10.65 4.90
C ALA A 233 -0.05 9.98 3.74
N ARG A 234 -1.15 9.28 4.06
CA ARG A 234 -2.05 8.70 3.07
C ARG A 234 -2.69 9.76 2.17
N ALA A 235 -3.10 10.91 2.71
CA ALA A 235 -3.68 11.99 1.92
C ALA A 235 -2.66 12.51 0.89
N SER A 236 -1.43 12.81 1.34
CA SER A 236 -0.34 13.23 0.43
C SER A 236 0.02 12.17 -0.61
N LEU A 237 0.01 10.89 -0.25
CA LEU A 237 0.21 9.80 -1.21
C LEU A 237 -0.95 9.65 -2.21
N SER A 238 -2.15 10.12 -1.87
CA SER A 238 -3.30 10.04 -2.77
C SER A 238 -3.11 10.92 -4.00
N GLU A 239 -2.53 12.11 -3.82
CA GLU A 239 -2.20 13.03 -4.92
C GLU A 239 -1.18 12.41 -5.89
N ILE A 240 -0.12 11.80 -5.34
CA ILE A 240 0.89 11.08 -6.15
C ILE A 240 0.26 9.91 -6.90
N LYS A 241 -0.63 9.16 -6.23
CA LYS A 241 -1.35 8.05 -6.84
C LYS A 241 -2.25 8.52 -7.98
N GLU A 242 -2.92 9.65 -7.83
CA GLU A 242 -3.79 10.22 -8.87
C GLU A 242 -2.99 10.55 -10.13
N MET A 243 -1.84 11.23 -9.98
CA MET A 243 -0.94 11.51 -11.09
C MET A 243 -0.43 10.25 -11.78
N SER A 244 -0.05 9.22 -11.00
CA SER A 244 0.36 7.92 -11.54
C SER A 244 -0.77 7.21 -12.30
N LEU A 245 -1.99 7.27 -11.79
CA LEU A 245 -3.16 6.68 -12.43
C LEU A 245 -3.49 7.40 -13.74
N GLN A 246 -3.35 8.73 -13.79
CA GLN A 246 -3.56 9.50 -15.01
C GLN A 246 -2.56 9.11 -16.10
N ASN A 247 -1.27 9.02 -15.77
CA ASN A 247 -0.26 8.53 -16.71
C ASN A 247 -0.54 7.09 -17.19
N LEU A 248 -1.05 6.22 -16.31
CA LEU A 248 -1.48 4.87 -16.71
C LEU A 248 -2.65 4.92 -17.68
N ILE A 249 -3.64 5.78 -17.45
CA ILE A 249 -4.80 5.94 -18.34
C ILE A 249 -4.32 6.40 -19.72
N ASP A 250 -3.41 7.37 -19.80
CA ASP A 250 -2.84 7.85 -21.07
C ASP A 250 -2.11 6.73 -21.85
N LEU A 251 -1.47 5.80 -21.13
CA LEU A 251 -0.85 4.61 -21.73
C LEU A 251 -1.90 3.58 -22.18
N LEU A 252 -2.99 3.40 -21.41
CA LEU A 252 -4.09 2.51 -21.77
C LEU A 252 -4.81 2.99 -23.03
N GLU A 253 -4.97 4.30 -23.23
CA GLU A 253 -5.55 4.88 -24.45
C GLU A 253 -4.78 4.47 -25.71
N GLN A 254 -3.47 4.29 -25.58
CA GLN A 254 -2.59 3.86 -26.69
C GLN A 254 -2.66 2.34 -26.94
N SER A 255 -3.26 1.56 -26.03
CA SER A 255 -3.28 0.10 -26.04
C SER A 255 -4.69 -0.49 -25.85
N PRO A 256 -5.44 -0.76 -26.94
CA PRO A 256 -6.83 -1.25 -26.87
C PRO A 256 -7.01 -2.58 -26.14
N GLU A 257 -6.02 -3.47 -26.19
CA GLU A 257 -6.08 -4.78 -25.50
C GLU A 257 -5.98 -4.59 -23.98
N LEU A 258 -4.98 -3.83 -23.50
CA LEU A 258 -4.80 -3.53 -22.08
C LEU A 258 -6.01 -2.78 -21.51
N SER A 259 -6.58 -1.84 -22.28
CA SER A 259 -7.81 -1.12 -21.90
C SER A 259 -8.98 -2.07 -21.60
N ARG A 260 -9.13 -3.16 -22.36
CA ARG A 260 -10.23 -4.14 -22.13
C ARG A 260 -10.03 -4.94 -20.86
N GLU A 261 -8.81 -5.44 -20.64
CA GLU A 261 -8.49 -6.20 -19.42
C GLU A 261 -8.63 -5.32 -18.17
N PHE A 262 -8.12 -4.10 -18.25
CA PHE A 262 -8.26 -3.09 -17.19
C PHE A 262 -9.74 -2.80 -16.90
N PHE A 263 -10.55 -2.58 -17.95
CA PHE A 263 -11.98 -2.34 -17.80
C PHE A 263 -12.71 -3.50 -17.12
N GLN A 264 -12.44 -4.75 -17.51
CA GLN A 264 -13.05 -5.93 -16.88
C GLN A 264 -12.64 -6.08 -15.40
N SER A 265 -11.35 -5.93 -15.11
CA SER A 265 -10.81 -5.96 -13.75
C SER A 265 -11.44 -4.87 -12.87
N HIS A 266 -11.70 -3.70 -13.44
CA HIS A 266 -12.34 -2.58 -12.74
C HIS A 266 -13.73 -2.96 -12.21
N PHE A 267 -14.58 -3.64 -12.98
CA PHE A 267 -15.91 -4.06 -12.48
C PHE A 267 -15.83 -5.05 -11.31
N VAL A 268 -14.90 -6.01 -11.37
CA VAL A 268 -14.68 -6.94 -10.27
C VAL A 268 -14.20 -6.19 -9.02
N SER A 269 -13.30 -5.22 -9.21
CA SER A 269 -12.80 -4.34 -8.15
C SER A 269 -13.90 -3.44 -7.56
N LEU A 270 -14.86 -2.96 -8.37
CA LEU A 270 -16.00 -2.18 -7.89
C LEU A 270 -16.86 -3.01 -6.92
N ILE A 271 -17.17 -4.25 -7.25
CA ILE A 271 -17.94 -5.14 -6.35
C ILE A 271 -17.18 -5.40 -5.05
N ALA A 272 -15.85 -5.60 -5.13
CA ALA A 272 -15.02 -5.74 -3.94
C ALA A 272 -14.97 -4.44 -3.12
N SER A 273 -14.99 -3.28 -3.77
CA SER A 273 -15.00 -1.96 -3.14
C SER A 273 -16.32 -1.67 -2.45
N ILE A 274 -17.46 -2.01 -3.06
CA ILE A 274 -18.79 -1.94 -2.43
C ILE A 274 -18.82 -2.78 -1.15
N ARG A 275 -18.33 -4.03 -1.21
CA ARG A 275 -18.21 -4.89 -0.01
C ARG A 275 -17.30 -4.31 1.06
N LYS A 276 -16.22 -3.62 0.69
CA LYS A 276 -15.34 -2.91 1.63
C LYS A 276 -16.05 -1.69 2.23
N TRP A 277 -16.82 -0.96 1.45
CA TRP A 277 -17.54 0.22 1.89
C TRP A 277 -18.67 -0.13 2.86
N SER A 278 -19.46 -1.17 2.59
CA SER A 278 -20.47 -1.67 3.52
C SER A 278 -19.87 -1.99 4.90
N ARG A 279 -18.76 -2.73 4.96
CA ARG A 279 -18.07 -3.00 6.23
C ARG A 279 -17.57 -1.74 6.95
N LYS A 280 -17.25 -0.68 6.21
CA LYS A 280 -16.87 0.61 6.80
C LYS A 280 -18.08 1.37 7.32
N ALA A 281 -19.19 1.34 6.58
CA ALA A 281 -20.45 1.92 7.02
C ALA A 281 -20.91 1.28 8.34
N ASP A 282 -20.91 -0.05 8.42
CA ASP A 282 -21.22 -0.78 9.67
C ASP A 282 -20.29 -0.37 10.83
N ALA A 283 -19.02 -0.09 10.53
CA ALA A 283 -18.07 0.35 11.54
C ALA A 283 -18.33 1.81 11.95
N PHE A 284 -18.69 2.69 11.02
CA PHE A 284 -19.00 4.08 11.32
C PHE A 284 -20.27 4.21 12.16
N GLU A 285 -21.31 3.46 11.84
CA GLU A 285 -22.54 3.39 12.63
C GLU A 285 -22.29 2.93 14.08
N ARG A 286 -21.30 2.05 14.28
CA ARG A 286 -20.91 1.59 15.63
C ARG A 286 -20.04 2.58 16.40
N LEU A 287 -19.27 3.40 15.69
CA LEU A 287 -18.20 4.23 16.28
C LEU A 287 -18.62 5.70 16.46
N PHE A 288 -19.54 6.19 15.64
CA PHE A 288 -19.96 7.59 15.63
C PHE A 288 -21.43 7.72 16.03
N SER A 289 -21.77 8.85 16.64
CA SER A 289 -23.17 9.25 16.79
C SER A 289 -23.72 9.79 15.48
N ASP A 290 -25.04 9.80 15.30
CA ASP A 290 -25.70 10.35 14.11
C ASP A 290 -25.29 11.82 13.85
N GLU A 291 -25.11 12.61 14.92
CA GLU A 291 -24.65 14.00 14.83
C GLU A 291 -23.21 14.11 14.30
N ASP A 292 -22.32 13.21 14.71
CA ASP A 292 -20.93 13.20 14.25
C ASP A 292 -20.84 12.73 12.78
N ILE A 293 -21.65 11.75 12.39
CA ILE A 293 -21.76 11.31 10.99
C ILE A 293 -22.23 12.48 10.13
N ALA A 294 -23.31 13.16 10.52
CA ALA A 294 -23.83 14.30 9.76
C ALA A 294 -22.80 15.43 9.64
N ARG A 295 -22.08 15.75 10.72
CA ARG A 295 -21.05 16.79 10.74
C ARG A 295 -19.88 16.47 9.81
N GLU A 296 -19.30 15.27 9.91
CA GLU A 296 -18.16 14.87 9.09
C GLU A 296 -18.59 14.64 7.62
N PHE A 297 -19.81 14.17 7.37
CA PHE A 297 -20.38 14.09 6.03
C PHE A 297 -20.52 15.46 5.39
N ALA A 298 -21.07 16.45 6.10
CA ALA A 298 -21.18 17.82 5.61
C ALA A 298 -19.80 18.43 5.31
N ARG A 299 -18.80 18.19 6.17
CA ARG A 299 -17.42 18.63 5.92
C ARG A 299 -16.85 17.98 4.66
N GLY A 300 -16.99 16.66 4.52
CA GLY A 300 -16.51 15.93 3.34
C GLY A 300 -17.20 16.39 2.05
N MET A 301 -18.51 16.60 2.07
CA MET A 301 -19.26 17.07 0.90
C MET A 301 -18.85 18.48 0.47
N SER A 302 -18.41 19.35 1.39
CA SER A 302 -17.94 20.70 1.06
C SER A 302 -16.63 20.74 0.28
N GLU A 303 -15.84 19.65 0.34
CA GLU A 303 -14.58 19.53 -0.39
C GLU A 303 -14.78 19.00 -1.82
N ILE A 304 -15.98 18.53 -2.17
CA ILE A 304 -16.24 17.93 -3.48
C ILE A 304 -16.63 18.98 -4.51
N ASP A 305 -15.92 18.99 -5.65
CA ASP A 305 -16.30 19.82 -6.79
C ASP A 305 -17.56 19.25 -7.49
N ALA A 306 -18.69 19.93 -7.30
CA ALA A 306 -19.97 19.57 -7.90
C ALA A 306 -19.91 19.56 -9.45
N GLN A 307 -19.07 20.38 -10.06
CA GLN A 307 -18.91 20.44 -11.51
C GLN A 307 -18.18 19.19 -12.04
N GLU A 308 -17.16 18.72 -11.32
CA GLU A 308 -16.46 17.48 -11.66
C GLU A 308 -17.37 16.26 -11.53
N ILE A 309 -18.19 16.20 -10.47
CA ILE A 309 -19.22 15.17 -10.32
C ILE A 309 -20.18 15.19 -11.51
N ALA A 310 -20.73 16.37 -11.86
CA ALA A 310 -21.68 16.50 -12.95
C ALA A 310 -21.08 16.04 -14.31
N GLY A 311 -19.81 16.38 -14.57
CA GLY A 311 -19.07 15.91 -15.73
C GLY A 311 -18.92 14.39 -15.75
N THR A 312 -18.59 13.78 -14.60
CA THR A 312 -18.45 12.33 -14.44
C THR A 312 -19.77 11.60 -14.64
N ILE A 313 -20.85 12.08 -14.01
CA ILE A 313 -22.21 11.53 -14.19
C ILE A 313 -22.62 11.59 -15.65
N SER A 314 -22.39 12.70 -16.34
CA SER A 314 -22.73 12.85 -17.75
C SER A 314 -21.99 11.84 -18.64
N ARG A 315 -20.69 11.62 -18.39
CA ARG A 315 -19.88 10.61 -19.10
C ARG A 315 -20.41 9.19 -18.83
N LEU A 316 -20.74 8.87 -17.59
CA LEU A 316 -21.30 7.57 -17.20
C LEU A 316 -22.67 7.33 -17.85
N CYS A 317 -23.58 8.32 -17.83
CA CYS A 317 -24.87 8.25 -18.52
C CYS A 317 -24.69 7.98 -20.03
N GLY A 318 -23.72 8.67 -20.66
CA GLY A 318 -23.37 8.42 -22.06
C GLY A 318 -22.89 6.99 -22.32
N MET A 319 -22.06 6.43 -21.43
CA MET A 319 -21.61 5.03 -21.51
C MET A 319 -22.78 4.05 -21.34
N LEU A 320 -23.62 4.24 -20.32
CA LEU A 320 -24.77 3.39 -20.04
C LEU A 320 -25.79 3.39 -21.19
N ASN A 321 -26.04 4.55 -21.79
CA ASN A 321 -26.91 4.65 -22.97
C ASN A 321 -26.38 3.82 -24.15
N ARG A 322 -25.05 3.85 -24.39
CA ARG A 322 -24.41 3.01 -25.41
C ARG A 322 -24.50 1.53 -25.07
N VAL A 323 -24.24 1.15 -23.82
CA VAL A 323 -24.34 -0.26 -23.38
C VAL A 323 -25.77 -0.77 -23.50
N ARG A 324 -26.78 0.03 -23.11
CA ARG A 324 -28.20 -0.32 -23.25
C ARG A 324 -28.60 -0.51 -24.71
N ALA A 325 -28.09 0.33 -25.61
CA ALA A 325 -28.35 0.21 -27.05
C ALA A 325 -27.80 -1.11 -27.62
N THR A 326 -26.64 -1.57 -27.14
CA THR A 326 -26.00 -2.80 -27.61
C THR A 326 -26.52 -4.07 -26.91
N THR A 327 -26.81 -3.98 -25.60
CA THR A 327 -27.09 -5.15 -24.73
C THR A 327 -28.22 -4.84 -23.73
N PRO A 328 -29.47 -4.72 -24.20
CA PRO A 328 -30.57 -4.17 -23.40
C PRO A 328 -30.97 -5.03 -22.19
N GLY A 329 -30.64 -6.31 -22.15
CA GLY A 329 -31.05 -7.23 -21.08
C GLY A 329 -30.19 -7.18 -19.80
N ILE A 330 -28.91 -6.80 -19.92
CA ILE A 330 -27.95 -6.92 -18.81
C ILE A 330 -28.30 -5.95 -17.67
N ILE A 331 -28.54 -4.68 -18.00
CA ILE A 331 -28.87 -3.64 -17.01
C ILE A 331 -30.15 -4.00 -16.24
N ARG A 332 -31.17 -4.50 -16.96
CA ARG A 332 -32.45 -4.89 -16.34
C ARG A 332 -32.26 -6.02 -15.32
N ASN A 333 -31.48 -7.05 -15.65
CA ASN A 333 -31.26 -8.18 -14.76
C ASN A 333 -30.51 -7.74 -13.48
N THR A 334 -29.45 -6.95 -13.63
CA THR A 334 -28.69 -6.42 -12.50
C THR A 334 -29.53 -5.51 -11.61
N LEU A 335 -30.31 -4.59 -12.20
CA LEU A 335 -31.21 -3.71 -11.44
C LEU A 335 -32.28 -4.51 -10.68
N SER A 336 -32.85 -5.54 -11.30
CA SER A 336 -33.87 -6.37 -10.65
C SER A 336 -33.29 -7.10 -9.42
N GLN A 337 -32.08 -7.65 -9.55
CA GLN A 337 -31.40 -8.30 -8.42
C GLN A 337 -31.06 -7.31 -7.31
N MET A 338 -30.63 -6.10 -7.66
CA MET A 338 -30.34 -5.05 -6.70
C MET A 338 -31.61 -4.62 -5.95
N ILE A 339 -32.69 -4.25 -6.66
CA ILE A 339 -33.95 -3.79 -6.07
C ILE A 339 -34.54 -4.84 -5.12
N ASN A 340 -34.49 -6.12 -5.50
CA ASN A 340 -35.01 -7.20 -4.66
C ASN A 340 -34.19 -7.46 -3.37
N SER A 341 -32.99 -6.89 -3.26
CA SER A 341 -32.10 -7.08 -2.12
C SER A 341 -32.13 -5.94 -1.10
N VAL A 342 -32.88 -4.89 -1.37
CA VAL A 342 -32.89 -3.66 -0.58
C VAL A 342 -34.07 -3.65 0.40
N ASP A 343 -33.84 -3.11 1.60
CA ASP A 343 -34.91 -2.90 2.58
C ASP A 343 -35.87 -1.82 2.09
N ALA A 344 -37.12 -2.21 1.84
CA ALA A 344 -38.14 -1.33 1.30
C ALA A 344 -38.55 -0.21 2.27
N VAL A 345 -38.41 -0.41 3.58
CA VAL A 345 -38.81 0.55 4.61
C VAL A 345 -37.78 1.67 4.70
N GLU A 346 -36.50 1.32 4.89
CA GLU A 346 -35.41 2.31 4.97
C GLU A 346 -35.27 3.11 3.66
N VAL A 347 -35.47 2.46 2.51
CA VAL A 347 -35.52 3.16 1.23
C VAL A 347 -36.73 4.08 1.13
N GLY A 348 -37.90 3.67 1.61
CA GLY A 348 -39.09 4.51 1.62
C GLY A 348 -38.85 5.82 2.36
N GLU A 349 -38.31 5.74 3.58
CA GLU A 349 -37.95 6.90 4.40
C GLU A 349 -36.88 7.77 3.72
N THR A 350 -35.84 7.13 3.17
CA THR A 350 -34.75 7.83 2.46
C THR A 350 -35.25 8.58 1.23
N VAL A 351 -36.08 7.93 0.41
CA VAL A 351 -36.65 8.51 -0.80
C VAL A 351 -37.58 9.67 -0.46
N GLN A 352 -38.31 9.62 0.65
CA GLN A 352 -39.25 10.67 1.03
C GLN A 352 -38.56 12.02 1.19
N TRP A 353 -37.53 12.12 2.04
CA TRP A 353 -36.81 13.39 2.23
C TRP A 353 -35.92 13.73 1.03
N PHE A 354 -35.28 12.73 0.40
CA PHE A 354 -34.40 12.97 -0.75
C PHE A 354 -35.17 13.52 -1.96
N THR A 355 -36.43 13.10 -2.15
CA THR A 355 -37.25 13.60 -3.26
C THR A 355 -37.49 15.10 -3.17
N GLU A 356 -37.65 15.66 -1.97
CA GLU A 356 -37.85 17.10 -1.78
C GLU A 356 -36.63 17.89 -2.29
N ASP A 357 -35.42 17.50 -1.85
CA ASP A 357 -34.15 18.13 -2.23
C ASP A 357 -33.84 17.94 -3.73
N VAL A 358 -34.14 16.76 -4.26
CA VAL A 358 -33.90 16.40 -5.66
C VAL A 358 -34.85 17.13 -6.59
N VAL A 359 -36.13 17.25 -6.24
CA VAL A 359 -37.11 17.94 -7.08
C VAL A 359 -36.72 19.40 -7.28
N GLU A 360 -36.22 20.06 -6.23
CA GLU A 360 -35.71 21.42 -6.37
C GLU A 360 -34.47 21.49 -7.26
N SER A 361 -33.53 20.57 -7.07
CA SER A 361 -32.26 20.51 -7.80
C SER A 361 -32.43 20.08 -9.28
N LEU A 362 -33.46 19.29 -9.60
CA LEU A 362 -33.74 18.79 -10.95
C LEU A 362 -34.57 19.73 -11.81
N LYS A 363 -35.12 20.83 -11.26
CA LYS A 363 -35.87 21.84 -12.04
C LYS A 363 -35.17 22.23 -13.36
N PRO A 364 -33.84 22.44 -13.41
CA PRO A 364 -33.15 22.80 -14.65
C PRO A 364 -33.15 21.73 -15.74
N VAL A 365 -33.25 20.45 -15.38
CA VAL A 365 -33.23 19.30 -16.31
C VAL A 365 -34.59 18.59 -16.40
N ALA A 366 -35.61 19.15 -15.74
CA ALA A 366 -36.91 18.54 -15.56
C ALA A 366 -37.61 18.22 -16.88
N THR A 367 -37.43 19.05 -17.92
CA THR A 367 -38.08 18.85 -19.24
C THR A 367 -37.63 17.57 -19.93
N GLU A 368 -36.39 17.13 -19.68
CA GLU A 368 -35.84 15.91 -20.28
C GLU A 368 -36.05 14.68 -19.40
N VAL A 369 -35.99 14.86 -18.08
CA VAL A 369 -36.01 13.75 -17.12
C VAL A 369 -37.42 13.39 -16.67
N LEU A 370 -38.31 14.36 -16.47
CA LEU A 370 -39.66 14.10 -15.95
C LEU A 370 -40.53 13.29 -16.91
N PRO A 371 -40.59 13.54 -18.24
CA PRO A 371 -41.46 12.76 -19.12
C PRO A 371 -41.24 11.24 -19.09
N PRO A 372 -40.00 10.71 -19.18
CA PRO A 372 -39.78 9.27 -19.06
C PRO A 372 -40.03 8.74 -17.63
N LEU A 373 -39.73 9.52 -16.58
CA LEU A 373 -40.04 9.12 -15.20
C LEU A 373 -41.55 9.02 -14.96
N ILE A 374 -42.33 10.03 -15.37
CA ILE A 374 -43.79 10.04 -15.24
C ILE A 374 -44.40 8.85 -15.99
N ARG A 375 -43.92 8.54 -17.20
CA ARG A 375 -44.37 7.35 -17.94
C ARG A 375 -44.04 6.05 -17.21
N GLY A 376 -42.82 5.93 -16.70
CA GLY A 376 -42.38 4.75 -15.93
C GLY A 376 -43.18 4.56 -14.64
N LEU A 377 -43.41 5.64 -13.88
CA LEU A 377 -44.26 5.64 -12.69
C LEU A 377 -45.70 5.29 -13.04
N ALA A 378 -46.26 5.86 -14.10
CA ALA A 378 -47.61 5.53 -14.56
C ALA A 378 -47.74 4.05 -14.94
N ASP A 379 -46.71 3.46 -15.56
CA ASP A 379 -46.67 2.03 -15.87
C ASP A 379 -46.55 1.16 -14.61
N LEU A 380 -45.79 1.60 -13.59
CA LEU A 380 -45.71 0.93 -12.28
C LEU A 380 -47.01 0.99 -11.49
N LEU A 381 -47.75 2.09 -11.62
CA LEU A 381 -49.00 2.38 -10.92
C LEU A 381 -50.23 1.80 -11.63
N ARG A 382 -50.07 1.20 -12.81
CA ARG A 382 -51.16 0.48 -13.47
C ARG A 382 -51.62 -0.67 -12.56
N PRO A 383 -52.93 -0.79 -12.31
CA PRO A 383 -53.45 -1.77 -11.38
C PRO A 383 -53.13 -3.19 -11.87
N ASN A 384 -52.37 -3.93 -11.07
CA ASN A 384 -52.37 -5.38 -11.13
C ASN A 384 -53.61 -5.92 -10.39
N SER A 385 -53.99 -7.17 -10.65
CA SER A 385 -55.24 -7.82 -10.21
C SER A 385 -55.48 -7.88 -8.68
N SER A 386 -54.59 -7.34 -7.86
CA SER A 386 -54.60 -7.36 -6.39
C SER A 386 -55.00 -6.04 -5.71
N GLY A 387 -55.43 -5.02 -6.45
CA GLY A 387 -55.91 -3.74 -5.88
C GLY A 387 -54.77 -2.76 -5.54
N ILE A 388 -55.13 -1.48 -5.37
CA ILE A 388 -54.17 -0.37 -5.13
C ILE A 388 -54.15 -0.05 -3.62
N PRO A 389 -52.97 -0.05 -2.95
CA PRO A 389 -52.81 0.42 -1.57
C PRO A 389 -53.28 1.87 -1.36
N SER A 390 -53.80 2.20 -0.18
CA SER A 390 -54.39 3.53 0.10
C SER A 390 -53.42 4.69 -0.08
N GLU A 391 -52.16 4.55 0.35
CA GLU A 391 -51.13 5.58 0.19
C GLU A 391 -50.80 5.86 -1.28
N ILE A 392 -50.86 4.83 -2.13
CA ILE A 392 -50.67 4.97 -3.57
C ILE A 392 -51.88 5.68 -4.20
N ALA A 393 -53.09 5.41 -3.69
CA ALA A 393 -54.29 6.11 -4.13
C ALA A 393 -54.22 7.61 -3.79
N ASP A 394 -53.75 7.97 -2.60
CA ASP A 394 -53.57 9.36 -2.16
C ASP A 394 -52.50 10.09 -3.01
N ALA A 395 -51.38 9.44 -3.30
CA ALA A 395 -50.34 9.98 -4.18
C ALA A 395 -50.82 10.18 -5.62
N LEU A 396 -51.65 9.27 -6.13
CA LEU A 396 -52.29 9.40 -7.45
C LEU A 396 -53.30 10.55 -7.49
N GLU A 397 -54.06 10.75 -6.41
CA GLU A 397 -54.98 11.88 -6.29
C GLU A 397 -54.22 13.21 -6.27
N TYR A 398 -53.13 13.29 -5.50
CA TYR A 398 -52.25 14.45 -5.50
C TYR A 398 -51.68 14.76 -6.90
N LEU A 399 -51.16 13.76 -7.61
CA LEU A 399 -50.66 13.90 -8.98
C LEU A 399 -51.76 14.36 -9.94
N LYS A 400 -52.96 13.78 -9.84
CA LYS A 400 -54.12 14.16 -10.66
C LYS A 400 -54.52 15.61 -10.42
N ASN A 401 -54.51 16.06 -9.17
CA ASN A 401 -54.79 17.45 -8.81
C ASN A 401 -53.72 18.41 -9.35
N ALA A 402 -52.43 18.04 -9.27
CA ALA A 402 -51.33 18.82 -9.83
C ALA A 402 -51.39 18.96 -11.36
N ILE A 403 -51.85 17.93 -12.07
CA ILE A 403 -52.05 17.97 -13.52
C ILE A 403 -53.28 18.82 -13.89
N ASN A 404 -54.42 18.57 -13.23
CA ASN A 404 -55.69 19.25 -13.55
C ASN A 404 -55.70 20.74 -13.18
N SER A 405 -54.92 21.14 -12.16
CA SER A 405 -54.77 22.56 -11.78
C SER A 405 -54.07 23.41 -12.85
N LYS A 406 -53.29 22.80 -13.76
CA LYS A 406 -52.75 23.50 -14.94
C LYS A 406 -53.77 23.63 -16.07
N GLU A 407 -54.68 22.68 -16.23
CA GLU A 407 -55.75 22.76 -17.25
C GLU A 407 -56.80 23.83 -16.92
N ALA A 408 -56.96 24.18 -15.64
CA ALA A 408 -57.87 25.24 -15.19
C ALA A 408 -57.29 26.68 -15.31
N ALA A 409 -55.99 26.81 -15.62
CA ALA A 409 -55.28 28.10 -15.70
C ALA A 409 -54.90 28.52 -17.13
N VAL A 410 -55.41 27.81 -18.15
CA VAL A 410 -55.25 28.14 -19.58
C VAL A 410 -56.53 28.71 -20.13
#